data_AF-A0A7S2VMT6-F1
#
_entry.id   AF-A0A7S2VMT6-F1
#
_cell.length_a   1.000
_cell.length_b   1.000
_cell.length_c   1.000
_cell.angle_alpha   90.00
_cell.angle_beta   90.00
_cell.angle_gamma   90.00
#
_symmetry.space_group_name_H-M   'P 1'
#
loop_
_entity.id
_entity.type
_entity.pdbx_description
1 polymer ?
#
loop_
_entity_poly.entity_id
_entity_poly.type
_entity_poly.pdbx_seq_one_letter_code
_entity_poly.pdbx_strand_id
1 'polypeptide(L)'
;GEHPDQWFSHRQLGLLVLAQYFCCSRLWLVGLDCLLETMCRVLVEYANAVPSGTASGPTLVGKLLAAELLTLITTSICVASLRKHDFERFKQRFEERALRLNNGAMTRMLDLMCDVVVELDAQFRVAQPAPHLCALFMLDASRTVQGQHFQDFMPSEEDKCRFETFARASMLEPSGAMPGAMLATLQGPSV
;
A
#
# COMPACT_ATOMS: atom_id res chain seq x y z
N GLY A 1 -5.04 24.09 -2.16
CA GLY A 1 -3.91 24.27 -1.23
C GLY A 1 -4.07 23.27 -0.11
N GLU A 2 -3.61 22.05 -0.34
CA GLU A 2 -3.64 20.98 0.65
C GLU A 2 -2.26 20.93 1.32
N HIS A 3 -2.25 20.98 2.67
CA HIS A 3 -1.03 21.03 3.46
C HIS A 3 -0.22 19.73 3.32
N PRO A 4 1.05 19.77 2.89
CA PRO A 4 1.91 18.59 2.72
C PRO A 4 2.19 17.81 4.02
N ASP A 5 1.81 18.36 5.17
CA ASP A 5 2.05 17.77 6.49
C ASP A 5 1.11 16.59 6.82
N GLN A 6 -0.01 16.41 6.11
CA GLN A 6 -0.95 15.32 6.40
C GLN A 6 -0.47 13.94 5.90
N TRP A 7 0.39 13.90 4.88
CA TRP A 7 0.89 12.62 4.32
C TRP A 7 1.90 11.92 5.24
N PHE A 8 2.67 12.68 6.02
CA PHE A 8 3.65 12.12 6.95
C PHE A 8 2.99 11.49 8.19
N SER A 9 1.84 12.01 8.63
CA SER A 9 1.12 11.52 9.80
C SER A 9 0.56 10.10 9.60
N HIS A 10 0.00 9.78 8.43
CA HIS A 10 -0.61 8.47 8.19
C HIS A 10 0.40 7.31 8.13
N ARG A 11 1.61 7.54 7.61
CA ARG A 11 2.66 6.51 7.57
C ARG A 11 3.25 6.25 8.96
N GLN A 12 3.43 7.29 9.77
CA GLN A 12 3.92 7.13 11.14
C GLN A 12 2.88 6.49 12.06
N LEU A 13 1.59 6.81 11.91
CA LEU A 13 0.52 6.11 12.63
C LEU A 13 0.48 4.62 12.30
N GLY A 14 0.65 4.27 11.02
CA GLY A 14 0.71 2.87 10.59
C GLY A 14 1.88 2.10 11.20
N LEU A 15 3.06 2.72 11.29
CA LEU A 15 4.25 2.14 11.93
C LEU A 15 4.08 2.00 13.45
N LEU A 16 3.47 2.98 14.12
CA LEU A 16 3.20 2.93 15.56
C LEU A 16 2.19 1.83 15.92
N VAL A 17 1.11 1.68 15.15
CA VAL A 17 0.11 0.62 15.36
C VAL A 17 0.72 -0.76 15.09
N LEU A 18 1.56 -0.89 14.06
CA LEU A 18 2.28 -2.13 13.79
C LEU A 18 3.29 -2.46 14.89
N ALA A 19 4.05 -1.49 15.39
CA ALA A 19 4.98 -1.66 16.50
C ALA A 19 4.25 -2.05 17.78
N GLN A 20 3.12 -1.39 18.11
CA GLN A 20 2.30 -1.72 19.26
C GLN A 20 1.68 -3.12 19.16
N TYR A 21 1.19 -3.51 17.99
CA TYR A 21 0.69 -4.87 17.74
C TYR A 21 1.82 -5.92 17.86
N PHE A 22 3.01 -5.63 17.32
CA PHE A 22 4.18 -6.52 17.45
C PHE A 22 4.65 -6.65 18.90
N CYS A 23 4.64 -5.54 19.66
CA CYS A 23 4.98 -5.52 21.07
C CYS A 23 3.96 -6.30 21.91
N CYS A 24 2.66 -6.09 21.70
CA CYS A 24 1.62 -6.82 22.45
C CYS A 24 1.64 -8.32 22.16
N SER A 25 1.79 -8.74 20.90
CA SER A 25 1.88 -10.15 20.53
C SER A 25 3.16 -10.81 21.06
N ARG A 26 4.28 -10.07 21.12
CA ARG A 26 5.52 -10.55 21.76
C ARG A 26 5.43 -10.63 23.28
N LEU A 27 4.77 -9.66 23.93
CA LEU A 27 4.60 -9.66 25.38
C LEU A 27 3.77 -10.86 25.85
N TRP A 28 2.76 -11.26 25.10
CA TRP A 28 1.94 -12.43 25.44
C TRP A 28 2.72 -13.74 25.31
N LEU A 29 3.58 -13.86 24.29
CA LEU A 29 4.47 -15.00 24.11
C LEU A 29 5.53 -15.09 25.22
N VAL A 30 6.14 -13.97 25.59
CA VAL A 30 7.09 -13.91 26.73
C VAL A 30 6.36 -14.23 28.04
N GLY A 31 5.13 -13.75 28.21
CA GLY A 31 4.30 -14.07 29.37
C GLY A 31 3.99 -15.56 29.48
N LEU A 32 3.66 -16.22 28.37
CA LEU A 32 3.42 -17.68 28.33
C LEU A 32 4.68 -18.48 28.66
N ASP A 33 5.84 -18.05 28.16
CA ASP A 33 7.13 -18.69 28.44
C ASP A 33 7.51 -18.58 29.92
N CYS A 34 7.36 -17.38 30.51
CA CYS A 34 7.57 -17.17 31.95
C CYS A 34 6.56 -17.94 32.83
N LEU A 35 5.30 -18.02 32.42
CA LEU A 35 4.29 -18.80 33.14
C LEU A 35 4.59 -20.30 33.09
N LEU A 36 5.09 -20.80 31.96
CA LEU A 36 5.49 -22.20 31.81
C LEU A 36 6.70 -22.51 32.70
N GLU A 37 7.73 -21.65 32.67
CA GLU A 37 8.92 -21.81 33.51
C GLU A 37 8.59 -21.80 35.01
N THR A 38 7.67 -20.92 35.44
CA THR A 38 7.23 -20.86 36.84
C THR A 38 6.40 -22.08 37.25
N MET A 39 5.51 -22.57 36.38
CA MET A 39 4.77 -23.81 36.63
C MET A 39 5.69 -25.03 36.77
N CYS A 40 6.75 -25.11 35.96
CA CYS A 40 7.76 -26.16 36.05
C CYS A 40 8.49 -26.17 37.39
N ARG A 41 8.95 -24.99 37.85
CA ARG A 41 9.66 -24.87 39.14
C ARG A 41 8.79 -25.32 40.31
N VAL A 42 7.50 -24.94 40.31
CA VAL A 42 6.54 -25.34 41.34
C VAL A 42 6.31 -26.86 41.32
N LEU A 43 6.24 -27.48 40.14
CA LEU A 43 6.08 -28.93 39.99
C LEU A 43 7.29 -29.71 40.51
N VAL A 44 8.52 -29.22 40.26
CA VAL A 44 9.76 -29.83 40.76
C VAL A 44 9.87 -29.70 42.27
N GLU A 45 9.57 -28.54 42.85
CA GLU A 45 9.54 -28.36 44.30
C GLU A 45 8.50 -29.25 44.96
N TYR A 46 7.31 -29.36 44.36
CA TYR A 46 6.26 -30.26 44.83
C TYR A 46 6.70 -31.73 44.78
N ALA A 47 7.35 -32.16 43.70
CA ALA A 47 7.85 -33.54 43.57
C ALA A 47 8.95 -33.86 44.59
N ASN A 48 9.82 -32.90 44.91
CA ASN A 48 10.86 -33.05 45.93
C ASN A 48 10.32 -33.05 47.36
N ALA A 49 9.15 -32.43 47.60
CA ALA A 49 8.49 -32.42 48.90
C ALA A 49 7.80 -33.75 49.26
N VAL A 50 7.63 -34.68 48.30
CA VAL A 50 6.99 -35.97 48.56
C VAL A 50 7.96 -36.91 49.31
N PRO A 51 7.64 -37.35 50.53
CA PRO A 51 8.54 -38.13 51.37
C PRO A 51 8.80 -39.54 50.79
N SER A 52 10.06 -39.95 50.85
CA SER A 52 10.70 -41.13 50.22
C SER A 52 10.29 -42.50 50.79
N GLY A 53 9.10 -42.64 51.39
CA GLY A 53 8.66 -43.83 52.10
C GLY A 53 8.22 -45.02 51.22
N THR A 54 8.15 -44.89 49.90
CA THR A 54 7.66 -45.94 48.99
C THR A 54 8.71 -46.32 47.95
N ALA A 55 9.11 -47.60 47.93
CA ALA A 55 10.24 -48.17 47.19
C ALA A 55 10.15 -48.16 45.63
N SER A 56 9.29 -47.33 45.02
CA SER A 56 9.09 -47.22 43.56
C SER A 56 9.44 -45.84 42.97
N GLY A 57 10.12 -44.98 43.73
CA GLY A 57 10.40 -43.57 43.41
C GLY A 57 11.16 -43.22 42.11
N PRO A 58 12.18 -43.97 41.64
CA PRO A 58 13.01 -43.51 40.51
C PRO A 58 12.28 -43.49 39.15
N THR A 59 11.17 -44.22 39.02
CA THR A 59 10.41 -44.27 37.76
C THR A 59 9.46 -43.09 37.55
N LEU A 60 9.06 -42.39 38.63
CA LEU A 60 8.16 -41.24 38.57
C LEU A 60 8.89 -39.95 38.17
N VAL A 61 10.07 -39.71 38.72
CA VAL A 61 10.88 -38.52 38.42
C VAL A 61 11.28 -38.49 36.94
N GLY A 62 11.67 -39.63 36.38
CA GLY A 62 11.98 -39.74 34.95
C GLY A 62 10.79 -39.44 34.04
N LYS A 63 9.57 -39.86 34.44
CA LYS A 63 8.34 -39.56 33.69
C LYS A 63 7.96 -38.08 33.74
N LEU A 64 8.16 -37.42 34.90
CA LEU A 64 7.93 -35.98 35.07
C LEU A 64 8.88 -35.15 34.20
N LEU A 65 10.18 -35.44 34.23
CA LEU A 65 11.18 -34.76 33.38
C LEU A 65 10.91 -34.98 31.89
N ALA A 66 10.53 -36.19 31.49
CA ALA A 66 10.18 -36.48 30.10
C ALA A 66 8.93 -35.70 29.66
N ALA A 67 7.91 -35.59 30.52
CA ALA A 67 6.72 -34.80 30.24
C ALA A 67 7.03 -33.30 30.11
N GLU A 68 7.90 -32.78 30.98
CA GLU A 68 8.33 -31.39 30.94
C GLU A 68 9.10 -31.06 29.64
N LEU A 69 10.09 -31.88 29.28
CA LEU A 69 10.81 -31.72 28.01
C LEU A 69 9.86 -31.77 26.81
N LEU A 70 8.87 -32.66 26.81
CA LEU A 70 7.87 -32.73 25.76
C LEU A 70 7.04 -31.44 25.68
N THR A 71 6.67 -30.88 26.83
CA THR A 71 5.91 -29.62 26.87
C THR A 71 6.72 -28.45 26.31
N LEU A 72 8.00 -28.33 26.68
CA LEU A 72 8.90 -27.29 26.16
C LEU A 72 9.12 -27.39 24.65
N ILE A 73 9.32 -28.61 24.13
CA ILE A 73 9.48 -28.83 22.69
C ILE A 73 8.19 -28.46 21.96
N THR A 74 7.04 -28.88 22.49
CA THR A 74 5.75 -28.63 21.89
C THR A 74 5.43 -27.14 21.85
N THR A 75 5.66 -26.42 22.95
CA THR A 75 5.44 -24.96 23.00
C THR A 75 6.38 -24.23 22.04
N SER A 76 7.66 -24.61 21.98
CA SER A 76 8.62 -24.04 21.02
C SER A 76 8.18 -24.23 19.57
N ILE A 77 7.72 -25.43 19.20
CA ILE A 77 7.17 -25.72 17.87
C ILE A 77 5.93 -24.85 17.60
N CYS A 78 4.98 -24.78 18.54
CA CYS A 78 3.78 -23.95 18.39
C CYS A 78 4.14 -22.48 18.17
N VAL A 79 5.10 -21.93 18.92
CA VAL A 79 5.55 -20.54 18.77
C VAL A 79 6.21 -20.33 17.40
N ALA A 80 7.06 -21.26 16.95
CA ALA A 80 7.70 -21.18 15.64
C ALA A 80 6.67 -21.22 14.49
N SER A 81 5.68 -22.12 14.59
CA SER A 81 4.60 -22.24 13.62
C SER A 81 3.72 -20.98 13.56
N LEU A 82 3.36 -20.42 14.72
CA LEU A 82 2.58 -19.18 14.79
C LEU A 82 3.34 -18.01 14.15
N ARG A 83 4.64 -17.87 14.45
CA ARG A 83 5.49 -16.84 13.84
C ARG A 83 5.55 -16.95 12.31
N LYS A 84 5.70 -18.18 11.80
CA LYS A 84 5.72 -18.42 10.35
C LYS A 84 4.40 -18.00 9.72
N HIS A 85 3.28 -18.40 10.31
CA HIS A 85 1.96 -18.12 9.79
C HIS A 85 1.61 -16.61 9.84
N ASP A 86 2.00 -15.92 10.90
CA ASP A 86 1.80 -14.46 11.01
C ASP A 86 2.64 -13.70 9.97
N PHE A 87 3.87 -14.14 9.73
CA PHE A 87 4.73 -13.55 8.70
C PHE A 87 4.14 -13.72 7.29
N GLU A 88 3.63 -14.91 6.96
CA GLU A 88 2.98 -15.18 5.68
C GLU A 88 1.72 -14.32 5.49
N ARG A 89 0.88 -14.20 6.53
CA ARG A 89 -0.29 -13.31 6.50
C ARG A 89 0.09 -11.85 6.32
N PHE A 90 1.15 -11.40 6.98
CA PHE A 90 1.64 -10.03 6.83
C PHE A 90 2.12 -9.77 5.41
N LYS A 91 2.89 -10.70 4.84
CA LYS A 91 3.36 -10.62 3.46
C LYS A 91 2.20 -10.54 2.46
N GLN A 92 1.20 -11.41 2.59
CA GLN A 92 0.00 -11.39 1.73
C GLN A 92 -0.73 -10.05 1.78
N ARG A 93 -0.93 -9.49 2.98
CA ARG A 93 -1.58 -8.17 3.11
C ARG A 93 -0.77 -7.03 2.50
N PHE A 94 0.56 -7.12 2.56
CA PHE A 94 1.42 -6.13 1.95
C PHE A 94 1.38 -6.21 0.42
N GLU A 95 1.45 -7.43 -0.13
CA GLU A 95 1.32 -7.67 -1.57
C GLU A 95 -0.06 -7.24 -2.10
N GLU A 96 -1.14 -7.55 -1.38
CA GLU A 96 -2.49 -7.13 -1.76
C GLU A 96 -2.61 -5.60 -1.77
N ARG A 97 -2.05 -4.91 -0.78
CA ARG A 97 -2.05 -3.44 -0.75
C ARG A 97 -1.21 -2.85 -1.87
N ALA A 98 -0.04 -3.42 -2.16
CA ALA A 98 0.80 -2.98 -3.26
C ALA A 98 0.08 -3.13 -4.60
N LEU A 99 -0.58 -4.27 -4.83
CA LEU A 99 -1.40 -4.51 -6.02
C LEU A 99 -2.59 -3.57 -6.11
N ARG A 100 -3.30 -3.31 -5.01
CA ARG A 100 -4.43 -2.36 -4.98
C ARG A 100 -3.99 -0.93 -5.29
N LEU A 101 -2.83 -0.51 -4.79
CA LEU A 101 -2.26 0.80 -5.10
C LEU A 101 -1.87 0.90 -6.59
N ASN A 102 -1.23 -0.13 -7.13
CA ASN A 102 -0.88 -0.18 -8.55
C ASN A 102 -2.12 -0.21 -9.46
N ASN A 103 -3.09 -1.06 -9.14
CA ASN A 103 -4.35 -1.12 -9.90
C ASN A 103 -5.12 0.19 -9.80
N GLY A 104 -5.19 0.82 -8.62
CA GLY A 104 -5.83 2.11 -8.46
C GLY A 104 -5.13 3.23 -9.25
N ALA A 105 -3.80 3.23 -9.29
CA ALA A 105 -3.03 4.16 -10.11
C ALA A 105 -3.24 3.89 -11.61
N MET A 106 -3.26 2.63 -12.03
CA MET A 106 -3.46 2.24 -13.42
C MET A 106 -4.89 2.52 -13.89
N THR A 107 -5.92 2.26 -13.08
CA THR A 107 -7.30 2.64 -13.41
C THR A 107 -7.45 4.15 -13.52
N ARG A 108 -6.82 4.93 -12.63
CA ARG A 108 -6.78 6.39 -12.78
C ARG A 108 -6.04 6.82 -14.04
N MET A 109 -4.93 6.17 -14.38
CA MET A 109 -4.21 6.45 -15.61
C MET A 109 -5.04 6.12 -16.85
N LEU A 110 -5.81 5.02 -16.82
CA LEU A 110 -6.75 4.67 -17.88
C LEU A 110 -7.90 5.66 -17.99
N ASP A 111 -8.50 6.07 -16.86
CA ASP A 111 -9.50 7.15 -16.83
C ASP A 111 -8.93 8.47 -17.37
N LEU A 112 -7.63 8.73 -17.19
CA LEU A 112 -6.95 9.90 -17.75
C LEU A 112 -6.59 9.75 -19.23
N MET A 113 -6.37 8.53 -19.71
CA MET A 113 -6.14 8.23 -21.12
C MET A 113 -7.45 8.17 -21.92
N CYS A 114 -8.59 8.01 -21.26
CA CYS A 114 -9.91 8.18 -21.85
C CYS A 114 -10.18 9.67 -22.11
N ASP A 115 -10.40 10.02 -23.38
CA ASP A 115 -10.81 11.32 -23.95
C ASP A 115 -10.90 12.50 -22.97
N VAL A 116 -9.77 13.16 -22.72
CA VAL A 116 -9.75 14.42 -21.98
C VAL A 116 -10.23 15.54 -22.90
N VAL A 117 -11.48 15.96 -22.71
CA VAL A 117 -12.04 17.14 -23.39
C VAL A 117 -11.61 18.41 -22.66
N VAL A 118 -11.02 19.35 -23.39
CA VAL A 118 -10.54 20.63 -22.86
C VAL A 118 -11.17 21.76 -23.66
N GLU A 119 -11.74 22.75 -22.97
CA GLU A 119 -12.23 23.98 -23.60
C GLU A 119 -11.08 24.97 -23.77
N LEU A 120 -10.92 25.46 -25.01
CA LEU A 120 -9.92 26.46 -25.36
C LEU A 120 -10.58 27.78 -25.75
N ASP A 121 -9.95 28.89 -25.41
CA ASP A 121 -10.35 30.22 -25.86
C ASP A 121 -9.92 30.51 -27.31
N ALA A 122 -10.27 31.70 -27.82
CA ALA A 122 -9.92 32.13 -29.18
C ALA A 122 -8.40 32.25 -29.41
N GLN A 123 -7.61 32.30 -28.34
CA GLN A 123 -6.16 32.33 -28.35
C GLN A 123 -5.55 30.95 -28.07
N PHE A 124 -6.34 29.86 -28.07
CA PHE A 124 -5.91 28.50 -27.75
C PHE A 124 -5.35 28.32 -26.32
N ARG A 125 -5.82 29.13 -25.36
CA ARG A 125 -5.53 28.96 -23.93
C ARG A 125 -6.63 28.16 -23.27
N VAL A 126 -6.28 27.42 -22.23
CA VAL A 126 -7.23 26.60 -21.48
C VAL A 126 -8.23 27.49 -20.72
N ALA A 127 -9.49 27.49 -21.14
CA ALA A 127 -10.51 28.40 -20.62
C ALA A 127 -10.97 28.02 -19.19
N GLN A 128 -11.15 26.72 -18.92
CA GLN A 128 -11.61 26.19 -17.64
C GLN A 128 -10.57 25.28 -16.98
N PRO A 129 -10.55 25.15 -15.64
CA PRO A 129 -9.67 24.20 -14.95
C PRO A 129 -9.89 22.77 -15.48
N ALA A 130 -8.83 22.15 -16.00
CA ALA A 130 -8.86 20.79 -16.54
C ALA A 130 -7.97 19.84 -15.71
N PRO A 131 -8.43 19.34 -14.55
CA PRO A 131 -7.61 18.52 -13.65
C PRO A 131 -7.14 17.21 -14.29
N HIS A 132 -7.95 16.64 -15.20
CA HIS A 132 -7.57 15.46 -15.96
C HIS A 132 -6.41 15.75 -16.93
N LEU A 133 -6.38 16.94 -17.54
CA LEU A 133 -5.25 17.36 -18.37
C LEU A 133 -3.98 17.55 -17.53
N CYS A 134 -4.09 18.14 -16.33
CA CYS A 134 -2.95 18.26 -15.41
C CYS A 134 -2.36 16.89 -15.07
N ALA A 135 -3.22 15.92 -14.77
CA ALA A 135 -2.78 14.58 -14.42
C ALA A 135 -2.23 13.81 -15.62
N LEU A 136 -2.77 14.01 -16.84
CA LEU A 136 -2.22 13.46 -18.08
C LEU A 136 -0.80 13.97 -18.35
N PHE A 137 -0.54 15.25 -18.06
CA PHE A 137 0.80 15.85 -18.16
C PHE A 137 1.68 15.63 -16.93
N MET A 138 1.24 14.82 -15.95
CA MET A 138 1.95 14.55 -14.70
C MET A 138 2.38 15.83 -13.96
N LEU A 139 1.57 16.88 -14.03
CA LEU A 139 1.80 18.13 -13.30
C LEU A 139 1.42 17.97 -11.83
N ASP A 140 2.15 18.66 -10.94
CA ASP A 140 1.80 18.72 -9.52
C ASP A 140 0.36 19.20 -9.31
N ALA A 141 -0.35 18.61 -8.33
CA ALA A 141 -1.74 18.93 -8.00
C ALA A 141 -1.97 20.40 -7.58
N SER A 142 -0.90 21.14 -7.27
CA SER A 142 -0.95 22.56 -6.94
C SER A 142 -0.94 23.48 -8.17
N ARG A 143 -0.59 22.97 -9.36
CA ARG A 143 -0.50 23.76 -10.59
C ARG A 143 -1.81 23.69 -11.38
N THR A 144 -2.28 24.87 -11.79
CA THR A 144 -3.41 25.00 -12.73
C THR A 144 -2.88 25.22 -14.15
N VAL A 145 -3.49 24.54 -15.11
CA VAL A 145 -3.28 24.75 -16.56
C VAL A 145 -4.16 25.87 -17.11
N GLN A 146 -5.11 26.39 -16.31
CA GLN A 146 -6.04 27.44 -16.75
C GLN A 146 -5.28 28.70 -17.17
N GLY A 147 -5.62 29.24 -18.34
CA GLY A 147 -5.01 30.44 -18.92
C GLY A 147 -3.65 30.23 -19.59
N GLN A 148 -3.05 29.04 -19.50
CA GLN A 148 -1.82 28.69 -20.23
C GLN A 148 -2.15 28.33 -21.68
N HIS A 149 -1.21 28.56 -22.60
CA HIS A 149 -1.38 28.13 -23.99
C HIS A 149 -1.29 26.61 -24.05
N PHE A 150 -2.25 25.97 -24.73
CA PHE A 150 -2.23 24.52 -24.88
C PHE A 150 -0.98 24.02 -25.64
N GLN A 151 -0.45 24.86 -26.54
CA GLN A 151 0.78 24.58 -27.29
C GLN A 151 2.04 24.50 -26.40
N ASP A 152 2.04 25.09 -25.21
CA ASP A 152 3.19 25.04 -24.28
C ASP A 152 3.46 23.61 -23.77
N PHE A 153 2.45 22.73 -23.84
CA PHE A 153 2.54 21.33 -23.43
C PHE A 153 2.91 20.37 -24.58
N MET A 154 3.10 20.88 -25.80
CA MET A 154 3.50 20.08 -26.96
C MET A 154 5.03 20.02 -27.07
N PRO A 155 5.63 18.83 -27.21
CA PRO A 155 7.07 18.68 -27.17
C PRO A 155 7.78 19.19 -28.43
N SER A 156 7.11 19.19 -29.59
CA SER A 156 7.70 19.58 -30.88
C SER A 156 7.01 20.80 -31.49
N GLU A 157 7.77 21.65 -32.19
CA GLU A 157 7.22 22.79 -32.94
C GLU A 157 6.34 22.34 -34.12
N GLU A 158 6.62 21.17 -34.68
CA GLU A 158 5.80 20.57 -35.73
C GLU A 158 4.39 20.25 -35.20
N ASP A 159 4.28 19.69 -33.99
CA ASP A 159 2.99 19.41 -33.35
C ASP A 159 2.21 20.69 -33.06
N LYS A 160 2.90 21.76 -32.60
CA LYS A 160 2.28 23.06 -32.36
C LYS A 160 1.69 23.66 -33.63
N CYS A 161 2.47 23.66 -34.71
CA CYS A 161 2.04 24.15 -36.02
C CYS A 161 0.87 23.33 -36.58
N ARG A 162 0.94 22.01 -36.47
CA ARG A 162 -0.11 21.09 -36.90
C ARG A 162 -1.40 21.33 -36.11
N PHE A 163 -1.31 21.43 -34.79
CA PHE A 163 -2.44 21.73 -33.92
C PHE A 163 -3.09 23.06 -34.27
N GLU A 164 -2.30 24.13 -34.42
CA GLU A 164 -2.82 25.45 -34.77
C GLU A 164 -3.52 25.46 -36.14
N THR A 165 -2.93 24.78 -37.12
CA THR A 165 -3.52 24.64 -38.46
C THR A 165 -4.87 23.94 -38.40
N PHE A 166 -4.97 22.84 -37.65
CA PHE A 166 -6.24 22.12 -37.46
C PHE A 166 -7.26 22.95 -36.68
N ALA A 167 -6.88 23.53 -35.55
CA ALA A 167 -7.79 24.30 -34.70
C ALA A 167 -8.36 25.52 -35.45
N ARG A 168 -7.54 26.21 -36.25
CA ARG A 168 -8.01 27.31 -37.11
C ARG A 168 -8.94 26.83 -38.23
N ALA A 169 -8.63 25.71 -38.87
CA ALA A 169 -9.48 25.14 -39.90
C ALA A 169 -10.87 24.76 -39.33
N SER A 170 -10.92 24.19 -38.13
CA SER A 170 -12.17 23.82 -37.45
C SER A 170 -13.02 25.03 -37.05
N MET A 171 -12.43 26.20 -36.77
CA MET A 171 -13.19 27.42 -36.48
C MET A 171 -13.81 28.08 -37.73
N LEU A 172 -13.25 27.81 -38.91
CA LEU A 172 -13.69 28.41 -40.17
C LEU A 172 -14.83 27.65 -40.85
N GLU A 173 -15.03 26.36 -40.55
CA GLU A 173 -16.16 25.60 -41.08
C GLU A 173 -17.46 26.03 -40.39
N PRO A 174 -18.36 26.78 -41.06
CA PRO A 174 -19.59 27.30 -40.46
C PRO A 174 -20.70 26.25 -40.39
N SER A 175 -20.36 24.96 -40.44
CA SER A 175 -21.34 23.88 -40.54
C SER A 175 -22.07 23.76 -39.19
N GLY A 176 -23.35 24.10 -39.16
CA GLY A 176 -24.21 24.08 -37.98
C GLY A 176 -24.47 22.68 -37.37
N ALA A 177 -23.74 21.65 -37.79
CA ALA A 177 -23.66 20.38 -37.10
C ALA A 177 -22.54 20.50 -36.06
N MET A 178 -22.94 20.48 -34.77
CA MET A 178 -22.12 20.49 -33.54
C MET A 178 -20.59 20.47 -33.73
N PRO A 179 -19.83 21.44 -33.17
CA PRO A 179 -18.38 21.44 -33.23
C PRO A 179 -17.86 20.10 -32.73
N GLY A 180 -17.31 19.31 -33.65
CA GLY A 180 -16.89 17.95 -33.37
C GLY A 180 -15.87 17.96 -32.24
N ALA A 181 -16.08 17.10 -31.25
CA ALA A 181 -15.06 16.77 -30.28
C ALA A 181 -13.76 16.45 -31.04
N MET A 182 -12.75 17.30 -30.87
CA MET A 182 -11.47 17.18 -31.55
C MET A 182 -10.70 15.99 -30.95
N LEU A 183 -10.84 14.82 -31.58
CA LEU A 183 -10.07 13.63 -31.22
C LEU A 183 -8.66 13.75 -31.78
N ALA A 184 -7.76 14.41 -31.04
CA ALA A 184 -6.34 14.45 -31.36
C ALA A 184 -5.64 13.28 -30.66
N THR A 185 -5.32 12.21 -31.38
CA THR A 185 -4.49 11.12 -30.84
C THR A 185 -3.03 11.56 -30.81
N LEU A 186 -2.48 11.80 -29.60
CA LEU A 186 -1.04 11.93 -29.38
C LEU A 186 -0.38 10.57 -29.66
N GLN A 187 0.11 10.37 -30.88
CA GLN A 187 0.95 9.23 -31.20
C GLN A 187 2.34 9.46 -30.60
N GLY A 188 2.78 8.53 -29.75
CA GLY A 188 4.14 8.58 -29.19
C GLY A 188 5.22 8.47 -30.27
N PRO A 189 6.46 8.90 -29.97
CA PRO A 189 7.55 8.84 -30.93
C PRO A 189 7.74 7.40 -31.42
N SER A 190 7.71 7.21 -32.73
CA SER A 190 8.12 5.96 -33.36
C SER A 190 9.62 5.76 -33.11
N VAL A 191 9.95 4.85 -32.19
CA VAL A 191 11.33 4.41 -31.92
C VAL A 191 11.78 3.47 -33.04
#